data_AF-A0A090X038-F1
#
_entry.id   AF-A0A090X038-F1
#
_cell.length_a   1.000
_cell.length_b   1.000
_cell.length_c   1.000
_cell.angle_alpha   90.00
_cell.angle_beta   90.00
_cell.angle_gamma   90.00
#
_symmetry.space_group_name_H-M   'P 1'
#
loop_
_entity.id
_entity.type
_entity.pdbx_description
1 polymer ?
#
loop_
_entity_poly.entity_id
_entity_poly.type
_entity_poly.pdbx_seq_one_letter_code
_entity_poly.pdbx_strand_id
1 'polypeptide(L)'
;MCVGGRTEETYGEDPYLTTQMALSYLGEFEKEGVITTPKHFVANVGAGGRDSYPISYNERILEEIYFPAFKAVFQKVGARSVMTSYNSLNGTPCTSNEWLLRTKLKEEWGGFDGFVISDAGATGGANVLHFTAKDYAEATEDAVEAGLDVMFQTNYNHYPLFWEAYNGMVDIKAIDEAVSRILKAKFELGLFENPYVDAKEAAIWNGHKTHRELARKAASKAMVLLKNENEALPIDKAVNKIALIGHDVKTVRLGGYSGPGNNLISMYQGVSDKIGQDNIIYTPGVALAEENYNVIASSYLSTTKEGKQVAGLKGDYFDNIKLTGQPKVERIDKQIKFGWTLFSPHEDLAYDWFSVRWTGKLKAPKTGDFNIGIEGNDGYRMYLDGKLIIDNWQKQSYNSILKPFSFEEGKTYDIKIEFFEAAGNAKFKLIWDAEIQNEWEQQIADAVAAAEKSDVAVVVAGIHEGEFQDRALLALPGHQEALIKAVAKTGKPTVVVLVGGSAITMSNWINDVDSVLMVGILVKMAETLLQISFLVMKILPDVYQLLFR
;
A
#
# COMPACT_ATOMS: atom_id res chain seq x y z
N MET A 1 16.36 7.59 7.47
CA MET A 1 15.55 7.98 6.31
C MET A 1 14.43 6.98 6.20
N CYS A 2 13.17 7.41 6.25
CA CYS A 2 12.06 6.58 5.81
C CYS A 2 12.07 6.53 4.28
N VAL A 3 11.69 5.41 3.69
CA VAL A 3 11.46 5.31 2.24
C VAL A 3 9.97 5.36 1.98
N GLY A 4 9.58 6.24 1.05
CA GLY A 4 8.19 6.44 0.66
C GLY A 4 7.54 5.11 0.26
N GLY A 5 6.39 4.81 0.84
CA GLY A 5 5.64 3.57 0.60
C GLY A 5 5.29 3.32 -0.86
N ARG A 6 5.13 4.40 -1.64
CA ARG A 6 4.75 4.35 -3.06
C ARG A 6 5.93 4.39 -4.02
N THR A 7 7.14 4.13 -3.55
CA THR A 7 8.33 4.09 -4.43
C THR A 7 8.16 3.03 -5.53
N GLU A 8 7.45 1.93 -5.26
CA GLU A 8 7.10 0.91 -6.27
C GLU A 8 6.23 1.42 -7.44
N GLU A 9 5.57 2.58 -7.27
CA GLU A 9 4.60 3.14 -8.22
C GLU A 9 5.20 4.26 -9.09
N THR A 10 6.49 4.59 -8.92
CA THR A 10 7.18 5.62 -9.70
C THR A 10 8.38 5.05 -10.48
N TYR A 11 8.90 5.82 -11.42
CA TYR A 11 9.90 5.37 -12.38
C TYR A 11 11.35 5.48 -11.90
N GLY A 12 11.62 6.26 -10.84
CA GLY A 12 12.95 6.44 -10.26
C GLY A 12 13.18 7.83 -9.68
N GLU A 13 14.40 8.08 -9.19
CA GLU A 13 14.80 9.36 -8.59
C GLU A 13 15.32 10.38 -9.62
N ASP A 14 15.68 9.93 -10.82
CA ASP A 14 16.20 10.80 -11.88
C ASP A 14 15.05 11.40 -12.73
N PRO A 15 14.95 12.74 -12.82
CA PRO A 15 13.87 13.40 -13.57
C PRO A 15 13.94 13.10 -15.07
N TYR A 16 15.13 12.86 -15.63
CA TYR A 16 15.28 12.56 -17.05
C TYR A 16 14.73 11.16 -17.38
N LEU A 17 15.14 10.14 -16.63
CA LEU A 17 14.62 8.78 -16.75
C LEU A 17 13.11 8.75 -16.56
N THR A 18 12.61 9.40 -15.51
CA THR A 18 11.17 9.52 -15.24
C THR A 18 10.44 10.14 -16.43
N THR A 19 11.00 11.19 -17.01
CA THR A 19 10.45 11.84 -18.22
C THR A 19 10.41 10.89 -19.41
N GLN A 20 11.51 10.18 -19.72
CA GLN A 20 11.53 9.27 -20.88
C GLN A 20 10.56 8.10 -20.71
N MET A 21 10.45 7.55 -19.50
CA MET A 21 9.51 6.48 -19.18
C MET A 21 8.06 6.97 -19.31
N ALA A 22 7.74 8.15 -18.76
CA ALA A 22 6.40 8.72 -18.85
C ALA A 22 5.99 9.03 -20.30
N LEU A 23 6.88 9.63 -21.09
CA LEU A 23 6.62 9.92 -22.51
C LEU A 23 6.33 8.64 -23.30
N SER A 24 7.11 7.58 -23.07
CA SER A 24 6.96 6.30 -23.76
C SER A 24 5.69 5.57 -23.34
N TYR A 25 5.35 5.58 -22.05
CA TYR A 25 4.19 4.87 -21.52
C TYR A 25 2.89 5.58 -21.89
N LEU A 26 2.77 6.88 -21.61
CA LEU A 26 1.52 7.62 -21.81
C LEU A 26 1.22 7.85 -23.29
N GLY A 27 2.27 8.04 -24.11
CA GLY A 27 2.13 8.33 -25.54
C GLY A 27 1.34 7.26 -26.30
N GLU A 28 1.51 5.98 -25.95
CA GLU A 28 0.79 4.90 -26.64
C GLU A 28 -0.69 4.85 -26.22
N PHE A 29 -1.03 5.13 -24.96
CA PHE A 29 -2.43 5.19 -24.53
C PHE A 29 -3.18 6.36 -25.18
N GLU A 30 -2.58 7.55 -25.20
CA GLU A 30 -3.22 8.73 -25.79
C GLU A 30 -3.47 8.54 -27.29
N LYS A 31 -2.54 7.90 -28.02
CA LYS A 31 -2.72 7.55 -29.45
C LYS A 31 -3.90 6.60 -29.69
N GLU A 32 -4.14 5.67 -28.78
CA GLU A 32 -5.26 4.72 -28.83
C GLU A 32 -6.56 5.32 -28.26
N GLY A 33 -6.60 6.63 -27.99
CA GLY A 33 -7.78 7.31 -27.48
C GLY A 33 -8.05 7.08 -25.99
N VAL A 34 -7.10 6.52 -25.23
CA VAL A 34 -7.23 6.38 -23.78
C VAL A 34 -6.62 7.61 -23.10
N ILE A 35 -7.46 8.40 -22.42
CA ILE A 35 -6.98 9.55 -21.64
C ILE A 35 -6.06 9.07 -20.52
N THR A 36 -4.86 9.66 -20.47
CA THR A 36 -3.88 9.42 -19.42
C THR A 36 -3.94 10.50 -18.36
N THR A 37 -3.71 10.09 -17.11
CA THR A 37 -3.72 10.97 -15.94
C THR A 37 -2.38 10.81 -15.19
N PRO A 38 -1.32 11.56 -15.54
CA PRO A 38 -0.10 11.60 -14.75
C PRO A 38 -0.40 12.02 -13.31
N LYS A 39 0.22 11.36 -12.34
CA LYS A 39 -0.03 11.57 -10.91
C LYS A 39 1.22 11.34 -10.06
N HIS A 40 1.34 11.91 -8.87
CA HIS A 40 0.42 12.89 -8.26
C HIS A 40 1.06 14.27 -8.35
N PHE A 41 0.29 15.26 -8.79
CA PHE A 41 0.73 16.61 -9.07
C PHE A 41 0.55 17.52 -7.83
N VAL A 42 1.58 17.83 -7.05
CA VAL A 42 3.00 17.45 -7.21
C VAL A 42 3.65 17.12 -5.86
N ALA A 43 4.80 16.45 -5.93
CA ALA A 43 5.69 16.20 -4.80
C ALA A 43 5.00 15.45 -3.65
N ASN A 44 4.26 14.38 -3.97
CA ASN A 44 3.62 13.51 -2.99
C ASN A 44 4.63 12.62 -2.24
N VAL A 45 5.59 13.26 -1.58
CA VAL A 45 6.73 12.70 -0.85
C VAL A 45 6.85 13.44 0.49
N GLY A 46 5.77 13.41 1.27
CA GLY A 46 5.56 14.28 2.44
C GLY A 46 6.58 14.11 3.58
N ALA A 47 6.70 15.14 4.41
CA ALA A 47 7.55 15.11 5.60
C ALA A 47 7.12 14.02 6.59
N GLY A 48 8.10 13.40 7.28
CA GLY A 48 7.83 12.40 8.32
C GLY A 48 7.50 10.98 7.81
N GLY A 49 7.67 10.75 6.52
CA GLY A 49 7.45 9.44 5.91
C GLY A 49 5.96 9.12 5.75
N ARG A 50 5.20 10.07 5.20
CA ARG A 50 3.80 9.88 4.82
C ARG A 50 3.58 10.57 3.50
N ASP A 51 3.07 9.84 2.52
CA ASP A 51 2.35 10.45 1.41
C ASP A 51 1.27 11.38 2.00
N SER A 52 1.00 12.53 1.37
CA SER A 52 0.04 13.56 1.85
C SER A 52 0.53 14.62 2.86
N TYR A 53 1.76 14.57 3.36
CA TYR A 53 2.23 15.57 4.35
C TYR A 53 2.79 16.85 3.72
N PRO A 54 2.81 17.99 4.45
CA PRO A 54 3.25 19.28 3.91
C PRO A 54 4.66 19.24 3.30
N ILE A 55 4.81 19.93 2.17
CA ILE A 55 6.06 20.11 1.44
C ILE A 55 6.44 21.58 1.42
N SER A 56 7.69 21.87 1.79
CA SER A 56 8.28 23.21 1.71
C SER A 56 9.49 23.19 0.79
N TYR A 57 9.25 23.22 -0.53
CA TYR A 57 10.30 23.24 -1.54
C TYR A 57 10.39 24.62 -2.21
N ASN A 58 11.60 24.99 -2.60
CA ASN A 58 11.82 26.15 -3.45
C ASN A 58 11.50 25.82 -4.91
N GLU A 59 11.30 26.87 -5.72
CA GLU A 59 10.96 26.72 -7.13
C GLU A 59 12.02 25.96 -7.93
N ARG A 60 13.31 26.15 -7.61
CA ARG A 60 14.40 25.44 -8.28
C ARG A 60 14.25 23.91 -8.17
N ILE A 61 13.96 23.40 -6.98
CA ILE A 61 13.75 21.96 -6.76
C ILE A 61 12.53 21.48 -7.56
N LEU A 62 11.45 22.25 -7.57
CA LEU A 62 10.26 21.90 -8.34
C LEU A 62 10.58 21.83 -9.84
N GLU A 63 11.22 22.87 -10.40
CA GLU A 63 11.56 22.98 -11.82
C GLU A 63 12.60 21.96 -12.28
N GLU A 64 13.60 21.62 -11.44
CA GLU A 64 14.68 20.70 -11.82
C GLU A 64 14.33 19.21 -11.57
N ILE A 65 13.47 18.90 -10.59
CA ILE A 65 13.23 17.51 -10.15
C ILE A 65 11.78 17.06 -10.35
N TYR A 66 10.79 17.85 -9.90
CA TYR A 66 9.42 17.37 -9.80
C TYR A 66 8.54 17.69 -11.02
N PHE A 67 8.75 18.84 -11.64
CA PHE A 67 8.00 19.32 -12.81
C PHE A 67 8.45 18.76 -14.17
N PRO A 68 9.72 18.36 -14.42
CA PRO A 68 10.16 17.99 -15.76
C PRO A 68 9.30 16.93 -16.45
N ALA A 69 8.92 15.86 -15.74
CA ALA A 69 8.12 14.79 -16.30
C ALA A 69 6.69 15.26 -16.65
N PHE A 70 6.02 15.98 -15.73
CA PHE A 70 4.68 16.53 -15.96
C PHE A 70 4.67 17.50 -17.16
N LYS A 71 5.57 18.47 -17.16
CA LYS A 71 5.69 19.45 -18.24
C LYS A 71 5.91 18.76 -19.59
N ALA A 72 6.80 17.76 -19.63
CA ALA A 72 7.09 17.04 -20.86
C ALA A 72 5.89 16.25 -21.39
N VAL A 73 5.12 15.55 -20.54
CA VAL A 73 3.96 14.77 -21.02
C VAL A 73 2.83 15.65 -21.52
N PHE A 74 2.62 16.84 -20.96
CA PHE A 74 1.66 17.80 -21.51
C PHE A 74 2.13 18.34 -22.86
N GLN A 75 3.39 18.78 -22.97
CA GLN A 75 3.89 19.43 -24.18
C GLN A 75 4.17 18.46 -25.35
N LYS A 76 4.55 17.21 -25.06
CA LYS A 76 5.02 16.26 -26.10
C LYS A 76 4.06 15.11 -26.36
N VAL A 77 3.33 14.65 -25.34
CA VAL A 77 2.32 13.59 -25.48
C VAL A 77 0.93 14.18 -25.64
N GLY A 78 0.66 15.33 -25.00
CA GLY A 78 -0.68 15.92 -24.96
C GLY A 78 -1.58 15.19 -23.97
N ALA A 79 -1.03 14.77 -22.81
CA ALA A 79 -1.82 14.10 -21.78
C ALA A 79 -3.06 14.93 -21.40
N ARG A 80 -4.25 14.32 -21.49
CA ARG A 80 -5.55 15.03 -21.40
C ARG A 80 -6.13 15.11 -19.99
N SER A 81 -5.40 14.64 -18.99
CA SER A 81 -5.78 14.78 -17.58
C SER A 81 -4.54 14.89 -16.69
N VAL A 82 -4.70 15.34 -15.45
CA VAL A 82 -3.68 15.26 -14.38
C VAL A 82 -4.37 15.11 -13.04
N MET A 83 -3.80 14.30 -12.15
CA MET A 83 -4.33 14.10 -10.80
C MET A 83 -3.52 14.88 -9.77
N THR A 84 -4.18 15.69 -8.95
CA THR A 84 -3.53 16.44 -7.86
C THR A 84 -3.00 15.51 -6.79
N SER A 85 -2.04 15.97 -5.98
CA SER A 85 -1.58 15.24 -4.81
C SER A 85 -2.36 15.59 -3.55
N TYR A 86 -2.30 14.68 -2.56
CA TYR A 86 -2.89 14.91 -1.24
C TYR A 86 -2.15 15.98 -0.42
N ASN A 87 -0.84 16.15 -0.62
CA ASN A 87 -0.04 17.06 0.21
C ASN A 87 -0.37 18.53 -0.01
N SER A 88 0.06 19.37 0.93
CA SER A 88 0.20 20.80 0.69
C SER A 88 1.58 21.13 0.13
N LEU A 89 1.65 22.16 -0.69
CA LEU A 89 2.87 22.74 -1.23
C LEU A 89 2.95 24.19 -0.74
N ASN A 90 3.98 24.48 0.05
CA ASN A 90 4.21 25.79 0.69
C ASN A 90 3.00 26.31 1.47
N GLY A 91 2.26 25.41 2.13
CA GLY A 91 1.12 25.73 3.01
C GLY A 91 -0.26 25.62 2.37
N THR A 92 -0.35 25.48 1.04
CA THR A 92 -1.64 25.34 0.33
C THR A 92 -1.82 23.92 -0.19
N PRO A 93 -2.95 23.23 0.06
CA PRO A 93 -3.22 21.90 -0.51
C PRO A 93 -3.05 21.91 -2.03
N CYS A 94 -2.34 20.94 -2.62
CA CYS A 94 -2.14 20.90 -4.08
C CYS A 94 -3.46 20.88 -4.86
N THR A 95 -4.53 20.33 -4.26
CA THR A 95 -5.88 20.28 -4.83
C THR A 95 -6.58 21.65 -4.91
N SER A 96 -6.15 22.64 -4.12
CA SER A 96 -6.68 24.01 -4.10
C SER A 96 -5.59 25.08 -4.27
N ASN A 97 -4.47 24.72 -4.91
CA ASN A 97 -3.35 25.63 -5.10
C ASN A 97 -3.45 26.34 -6.47
N GLU A 98 -3.97 27.57 -6.47
CA GLU A 98 -4.18 28.38 -7.68
C GLU A 98 -2.88 28.60 -8.47
N TRP A 99 -1.77 28.90 -7.79
CA TRP A 99 -0.47 29.06 -8.43
C TRP A 99 -0.06 27.78 -9.17
N LEU A 100 -0.27 26.61 -8.56
CA LEU A 100 0.08 25.33 -9.18
C LEU A 100 -0.83 24.99 -10.37
N LEU A 101 -2.14 25.08 -10.18
CA LEU A 101 -3.14 24.56 -11.11
C LEU A 101 -3.51 25.55 -12.22
N ARG A 102 -3.60 26.86 -11.93
CA ARG A 102 -3.84 27.89 -12.94
C ARG A 102 -2.53 28.41 -13.50
N THR A 103 -1.71 29.04 -12.66
CA THR A 103 -0.53 29.78 -13.12
C THR A 103 0.51 28.86 -13.74
N LYS A 104 1.01 27.83 -13.05
CA LYS A 104 2.05 26.94 -13.59
C LYS A 104 1.50 26.03 -14.70
N LEU A 105 0.44 25.27 -14.39
CA LEU A 105 -0.07 24.22 -15.27
C LEU A 105 -0.82 24.76 -16.50
N LYS A 106 -1.84 25.61 -16.30
CA LYS A 106 -2.76 26.06 -17.36
C LYS A 106 -2.23 27.27 -18.14
N GLU A 107 -1.45 28.16 -17.51
CA GLU A 107 -0.98 29.40 -18.12
C GLU A 107 0.50 29.34 -18.58
N GLU A 108 1.43 29.08 -17.66
CA GLU A 108 2.88 29.22 -17.94
C GLU A 108 3.46 28.12 -18.81
N TRP A 109 3.18 26.85 -18.51
CA TRP A 109 3.82 25.74 -19.23
C TRP A 109 3.39 25.66 -20.68
N GLY A 110 2.14 26.01 -20.99
CA GLY A 110 1.52 25.77 -22.28
C GLY A 110 1.42 24.27 -22.60
N GLY A 111 0.41 23.90 -23.40
CA GLY A 111 0.22 22.52 -23.86
C GLY A 111 -0.63 21.64 -22.94
N PHE A 112 -1.07 22.12 -21.77
CA PHE A 112 -2.13 21.46 -21.01
C PHE A 112 -3.50 22.03 -21.41
N ASP A 113 -4.26 21.22 -22.14
CA ASP A 113 -5.62 21.52 -22.61
C ASP A 113 -6.64 20.46 -22.11
N GLY A 114 -6.20 19.70 -21.10
CA GLY A 114 -6.96 18.64 -20.43
C GLY A 114 -7.68 19.13 -19.19
N PHE A 115 -8.03 18.20 -18.30
CA PHE A 115 -8.73 18.48 -17.04
C PHE A 115 -7.97 17.98 -15.80
N VAL A 116 -8.07 18.72 -14.70
CA VAL A 116 -7.50 18.38 -13.41
C VAL A 116 -8.52 17.58 -12.59
N ILE A 117 -8.12 16.40 -12.11
CA ILE A 117 -8.92 15.58 -11.19
C ILE A 117 -8.24 15.54 -9.82
N SER A 118 -9.01 15.52 -8.73
CA SER A 118 -8.44 15.38 -7.40
C SER A 118 -7.97 13.94 -7.17
N ASP A 119 -6.99 13.73 -6.29
CA ASP A 119 -6.87 12.40 -5.68
C ASP A 119 -8.12 12.09 -4.83
N ALA A 120 -8.32 10.82 -4.50
CA ALA A 120 -9.53 10.31 -3.88
C ALA A 120 -9.76 10.92 -2.49
N GLY A 121 -10.71 11.85 -2.37
CA GLY A 121 -10.99 12.56 -1.11
C GLY A 121 -10.09 13.78 -0.85
N ALA A 122 -9.17 14.11 -1.76
CA ALA A 122 -8.18 15.18 -1.53
C ALA A 122 -8.81 16.57 -1.35
N THR A 123 -9.95 16.87 -1.99
CA THR A 123 -10.69 18.12 -1.78
C THR A 123 -11.13 18.28 -0.33
N GLY A 124 -11.65 17.21 0.29
CA GLY A 124 -12.00 17.21 1.72
C GLY A 124 -10.79 17.34 2.65
N GLY A 125 -9.59 17.01 2.15
CA GLY A 125 -8.34 17.13 2.88
C GLY A 125 -8.04 18.56 3.35
N ALA A 126 -8.52 19.60 2.67
CA ALA A 126 -8.39 20.98 3.13
C ALA A 126 -9.05 21.19 4.52
N ASN A 127 -10.16 20.50 4.80
CA ASN A 127 -10.88 20.55 6.07
C ASN A 127 -10.26 19.59 7.11
N VAL A 128 -10.05 18.32 6.74
CA VAL A 128 -9.72 17.27 7.74
C VAL A 128 -8.23 16.96 7.91
N LEU A 129 -7.40 17.32 6.93
CA LEU A 129 -5.96 17.01 6.93
C LEU A 129 -5.11 18.26 7.13
N HIS A 130 -5.37 19.30 6.33
CA HIS A 130 -4.55 20.52 6.29
C HIS A 130 -5.09 21.63 7.18
N PHE A 131 -6.38 21.58 7.54
CA PHE A 131 -7.08 22.62 8.31
C PHE A 131 -6.94 24.03 7.70
N THR A 132 -6.99 24.10 6.36
CA THR A 132 -6.92 25.33 5.59
C THR A 132 -8.28 25.85 5.17
N ALA A 133 -9.33 25.01 5.25
CA ALA A 133 -10.72 25.38 5.03
C ALA A 133 -11.55 25.08 6.29
N LYS A 134 -12.55 25.91 6.58
CA LYS A 134 -13.43 25.81 7.75
C LYS A 134 -14.40 24.63 7.68
N ASP A 135 -14.81 24.25 6.46
CA ASP A 135 -15.79 23.20 6.17
C ASP A 135 -15.60 22.68 4.73
N TYR A 136 -16.45 21.72 4.32
CA TYR A 136 -16.41 21.15 2.98
C TYR A 136 -16.88 22.12 1.89
N ALA A 137 -17.70 23.13 2.22
CA ALA A 137 -18.20 24.09 1.24
C ALA A 137 -17.07 25.05 0.82
N GLU A 138 -16.34 25.62 1.79
CA GLU A 138 -15.16 26.45 1.52
C GLU A 138 -14.06 25.65 0.82
N ALA A 139 -13.82 24.40 1.23
CA ALA A 139 -12.88 23.52 0.53
C ALA A 139 -13.25 23.27 -0.94
N THR A 140 -14.55 23.27 -1.27
CA THR A 140 -15.05 23.12 -2.64
C THR A 140 -14.83 24.38 -3.45
N GLU A 141 -15.17 25.53 -2.89
CA GLU A 141 -14.95 26.86 -3.47
C GLU A 141 -13.46 27.06 -3.81
N ASP A 142 -12.59 26.92 -2.81
CA ASP A 142 -11.15 27.06 -2.96
C ASP A 142 -10.59 26.15 -4.06
N ALA A 143 -11.02 24.88 -4.11
CA ALA A 143 -10.50 23.91 -5.06
C ALA A 143 -10.95 24.20 -6.50
N VAL A 144 -12.24 24.44 -6.70
CA VAL A 144 -12.80 24.66 -8.05
C VAL A 144 -12.28 25.98 -8.63
N GLU A 145 -12.23 27.05 -7.83
CA GLU A 145 -11.71 28.35 -8.28
C GLU A 145 -10.21 28.31 -8.55
N ALA A 146 -9.45 27.57 -7.75
CA ALA A 146 -8.04 27.28 -8.01
C ALA A 146 -7.80 26.46 -9.29
N GLY A 147 -8.86 25.94 -9.95
CA GLY A 147 -8.77 25.27 -11.23
C GLY A 147 -8.85 23.75 -11.17
N LEU A 148 -9.40 23.17 -10.10
CA LEU A 148 -9.81 21.77 -10.09
C LEU A 148 -11.05 21.57 -10.98
N ASP A 149 -11.02 20.59 -11.88
CA ASP A 149 -12.11 20.36 -12.83
C ASP A 149 -13.00 19.15 -12.43
N VAL A 150 -12.45 18.16 -11.71
CA VAL A 150 -13.19 16.97 -11.22
C VAL A 150 -12.83 16.67 -9.76
N MET A 151 -13.84 16.61 -8.89
CA MET A 151 -13.68 16.09 -7.53
C MET A 151 -13.88 14.57 -7.51
N PHE A 152 -12.84 13.84 -7.15
CA PHE A 152 -12.90 12.39 -6.99
C PHE A 152 -13.14 11.99 -5.54
N GLN A 153 -14.18 11.20 -5.32
CA GLN A 153 -14.53 10.62 -4.02
C GLN A 153 -14.64 9.10 -4.12
N THR A 154 -14.28 8.40 -3.05
CA THR A 154 -14.33 6.93 -3.00
C THR A 154 -15.76 6.36 -2.87
N ASN A 155 -16.73 7.21 -2.53
CA ASN A 155 -18.14 6.84 -2.42
C ASN A 155 -19.03 7.95 -3.00
N TYR A 156 -19.99 7.55 -3.84
CA TYR A 156 -20.97 8.46 -4.41
C TYR A 156 -21.72 9.25 -3.33
N ASN A 157 -22.07 8.62 -2.20
CA ASN A 157 -22.82 9.24 -1.12
C ASN A 157 -22.09 10.37 -0.39
N HIS A 158 -20.83 10.66 -0.74
CA HIS A 158 -20.09 11.82 -0.22
C HIS A 158 -20.43 13.12 -0.93
N TYR A 159 -21.10 13.09 -2.09
CA TYR A 159 -21.45 14.31 -2.83
C TYR A 159 -22.20 15.38 -2.01
N PRO A 160 -23.09 15.05 -1.04
CA PRO A 160 -23.80 16.06 -0.27
C PRO A 160 -22.88 16.94 0.58
N LEU A 161 -21.67 16.45 0.94
CA LEU A 161 -20.70 17.23 1.70
C LEU A 161 -20.22 18.47 0.94
N PHE A 162 -20.12 18.38 -0.39
CA PHE A 162 -19.56 19.42 -1.25
C PHE A 162 -20.65 20.25 -1.97
N TRP A 163 -21.89 19.78 -1.96
CA TRP A 163 -22.97 20.34 -2.78
C TRP A 163 -23.36 21.77 -2.40
N GLU A 164 -23.21 22.14 -1.12
CA GLU A 164 -23.59 23.47 -0.62
C GLU A 164 -22.88 24.59 -1.39
N ALA A 165 -21.60 24.43 -1.70
CA ALA A 165 -20.80 25.44 -2.38
C ALA A 165 -21.33 25.81 -3.78
N TYR A 166 -21.91 24.84 -4.48
CA TYR A 166 -22.47 25.06 -5.82
C TYR A 166 -23.76 25.90 -5.80
N ASN A 167 -24.34 26.19 -4.62
CA ASN A 167 -25.48 27.08 -4.47
C ASN A 167 -25.06 28.56 -4.34
N GLY A 168 -24.15 29.00 -5.21
CA GLY A 168 -23.75 30.40 -5.36
C GLY A 168 -22.52 30.84 -4.57
N MET A 169 -21.77 29.92 -3.95
CA MET A 169 -20.44 30.25 -3.41
C MET A 169 -19.39 30.21 -4.52
N VAL A 170 -19.30 29.11 -5.27
CA VAL A 170 -18.34 28.98 -6.39
C VAL A 170 -18.71 29.92 -7.53
N ASP A 171 -17.74 30.69 -8.06
CA ASP A 171 -17.92 31.47 -9.30
C ASP A 171 -18.39 30.55 -10.44
N ILE A 172 -19.53 30.89 -11.04
CA ILE A 172 -20.10 30.18 -12.18
C ILE A 172 -19.11 30.03 -13.35
N LYS A 173 -18.17 30.97 -13.50
CA LYS A 173 -17.11 30.86 -14.52
C LYS A 173 -16.18 29.68 -14.25
N ALA A 174 -15.79 29.45 -12.99
CA ALA A 174 -14.96 28.31 -12.63
C ALA A 174 -15.69 26.99 -12.90
N ILE A 175 -17.00 26.95 -12.64
CA ILE A 175 -17.86 25.81 -12.97
C ILE A 175 -17.92 25.58 -14.49
N ASP A 176 -18.21 26.62 -15.27
CA ASP A 176 -18.29 26.54 -16.74
C ASP A 176 -16.96 26.08 -17.35
N GLU A 177 -15.84 26.58 -16.84
CA GLU A 177 -14.50 26.15 -17.24
C GLU A 177 -14.25 24.66 -16.93
N ALA A 178 -14.57 24.21 -15.72
CA ALA A 178 -14.42 22.81 -15.32
C ALA A 178 -15.27 21.87 -16.18
N VAL A 179 -16.56 22.20 -16.31
CA VAL A 179 -17.52 21.41 -17.09
C VAL A 179 -17.14 21.38 -18.57
N SER A 180 -16.74 22.51 -19.15
CA SER A 180 -16.38 22.59 -20.57
C SER A 180 -15.19 21.69 -20.94
N ARG A 181 -14.15 21.61 -20.09
CA ARG A 181 -13.00 20.70 -20.31
C ARG A 181 -13.41 19.23 -20.32
N ILE A 182 -14.30 18.84 -19.40
CA ILE A 182 -14.81 17.46 -19.33
C ILE A 182 -15.71 17.14 -20.52
N LEU A 183 -16.62 18.05 -20.88
CA LEU A 183 -17.49 17.86 -22.03
C LEU A 183 -16.68 17.76 -23.33
N LYS A 184 -15.67 18.62 -23.50
CA LYS A 184 -14.73 18.55 -24.63
C LYS A 184 -14.08 17.17 -24.73
N ALA A 185 -13.49 16.67 -23.64
CA ALA A 185 -12.87 15.35 -23.62
C ALA A 185 -13.88 14.24 -24.00
N LYS A 186 -15.12 14.32 -23.50
CA LYS A 186 -16.18 13.34 -23.85
C LYS A 186 -16.59 13.41 -25.31
N PHE A 187 -16.67 14.60 -25.90
CA PHE A 187 -16.96 14.79 -27.32
C PHE A 187 -15.83 14.26 -28.21
N GLU A 188 -14.57 14.58 -27.88
CA GLU A 188 -13.40 14.11 -28.63
C GLU A 188 -13.27 12.58 -28.62
N LEU A 189 -13.71 11.94 -27.53
CA LEU A 189 -13.76 10.47 -27.41
C LEU A 189 -15.02 9.83 -27.99
N GLY A 190 -16.02 10.61 -28.42
CA GLY A 190 -17.29 10.09 -28.92
C GLY A 190 -18.12 9.33 -27.87
N LEU A 191 -17.97 9.67 -26.58
CA LEU A 191 -18.64 8.96 -25.47
C LEU A 191 -20.14 9.23 -25.39
N PHE A 192 -20.66 10.24 -26.08
CA PHE A 192 -22.10 10.46 -26.16
C PHE A 192 -22.76 9.48 -27.14
N GLU A 193 -22.05 9.13 -28.21
CA GLU A 193 -22.50 8.20 -29.23
C GLU A 193 -22.18 6.75 -28.85
N ASN A 194 -21.00 6.50 -28.27
CA ASN A 194 -20.48 5.17 -27.94
C ASN A 194 -20.02 5.09 -26.46
N PRO A 195 -20.95 5.16 -25.49
CA PRO A 195 -20.60 5.23 -24.07
C PRO A 195 -20.05 3.93 -23.45
N TYR A 196 -20.19 2.79 -24.14
CA TYR A 196 -19.90 1.47 -23.56
C TYR A 196 -18.91 0.68 -24.41
N VAL A 197 -18.04 -0.07 -23.73
CA VAL A 197 -17.14 -1.06 -24.35
C VAL A 197 -17.86 -2.40 -24.58
N ASP A 198 -17.45 -3.17 -25.58
CA ASP A 198 -17.95 -4.54 -25.76
C ASP A 198 -17.30 -5.48 -24.72
N ALA A 199 -18.11 -5.95 -23.77
CA ALA A 199 -17.67 -6.87 -22.73
C ALA A 199 -17.14 -8.21 -23.28
N LYS A 200 -17.66 -8.70 -24.42
CA LYS A 200 -17.17 -9.95 -25.04
C LYS A 200 -15.79 -9.75 -25.62
N GLU A 201 -15.56 -8.62 -26.29
CA GLU A 201 -14.25 -8.25 -26.80
C GLU A 201 -13.24 -8.08 -25.66
N ALA A 202 -13.61 -7.35 -24.60
CA ALA A 202 -12.76 -7.19 -23.42
C ALA A 202 -12.38 -8.54 -22.79
N ALA A 203 -13.30 -9.52 -22.77
CA ALA A 203 -13.02 -10.86 -22.28
C ALA A 203 -12.02 -11.63 -23.15
N ILE A 204 -11.96 -11.39 -24.46
CA ILE A 204 -10.95 -11.98 -25.37
C ILE A 204 -9.55 -11.43 -25.05
N TRP A 205 -9.45 -10.12 -24.81
CA TRP A 205 -8.17 -9.45 -24.58
C TRP A 205 -7.63 -9.63 -23.16
N ASN A 206 -8.51 -9.85 -22.18
CA ASN A 206 -8.14 -10.10 -20.80
C ASN A 206 -7.36 -11.41 -20.65
N GLY A 207 -6.06 -11.30 -20.36
CA GLY A 207 -5.17 -12.46 -20.23
C GLY A 207 -4.74 -13.07 -21.57
N HIS A 208 -4.97 -12.36 -22.69
CA HIS A 208 -4.57 -12.82 -24.02
C HIS A 208 -3.07 -13.14 -24.10
N LYS A 209 -2.71 -14.18 -24.85
CA LYS A 209 -1.34 -14.72 -24.92
C LYS A 209 -0.30 -13.66 -25.31
N THR A 210 -0.62 -12.79 -26.26
CA THR A 210 0.31 -11.73 -26.70
C THR A 210 0.60 -10.70 -25.60
N HIS A 211 -0.39 -10.37 -24.76
CA HIS A 211 -0.19 -9.49 -23.60
C HIS A 211 0.68 -10.17 -22.55
N ARG A 212 0.54 -11.49 -22.36
CA ARG A 212 1.38 -12.27 -21.45
C ARG A 212 2.83 -12.33 -21.91
N GLU A 213 3.07 -12.54 -23.20
CA GLU A 213 4.40 -12.53 -23.80
C GLU A 213 5.07 -11.14 -23.67
N LEU A 214 4.32 -10.06 -23.89
CA LEU A 214 4.82 -8.70 -23.69
C LEU A 214 5.12 -8.41 -22.21
N ALA A 215 4.20 -8.77 -21.32
CA ALA A 215 4.38 -8.63 -19.87
C ALA A 215 5.65 -9.37 -19.43
N ARG A 216 5.82 -10.63 -19.85
CA ARG A 216 7.04 -11.39 -19.60
C ARG A 216 8.29 -10.68 -20.08
N LYS A 217 8.28 -10.15 -21.31
CA LYS A 217 9.45 -9.46 -21.88
C LYS A 217 9.80 -8.21 -21.07
N ALA A 218 8.81 -7.40 -20.70
CA ALA A 218 9.03 -6.20 -19.89
C ALA A 218 9.56 -6.58 -18.50
N ALA A 219 9.00 -7.62 -17.89
CA ALA A 219 9.42 -8.15 -16.60
C ALA A 219 10.88 -8.60 -16.58
N SER A 220 11.28 -9.43 -17.57
CA SER A 220 12.64 -9.92 -17.69
C SER A 220 13.65 -8.79 -17.96
N LYS A 221 13.21 -7.70 -18.61
CA LYS A 221 14.04 -6.50 -18.84
C LYS A 221 14.11 -5.55 -17.64
N ALA A 222 13.19 -5.66 -16.69
CA ALA A 222 13.17 -4.84 -15.48
C ALA A 222 14.05 -5.41 -14.34
N MET A 223 14.44 -6.68 -14.43
CA MET A 223 15.30 -7.32 -13.44
C MET A 223 16.71 -6.73 -13.45
N VAL A 224 17.29 -6.59 -12.25
CA VAL A 224 18.65 -6.05 -12.07
C VAL A 224 19.52 -7.08 -11.34
N LEU A 225 20.57 -7.55 -12.00
CA LEU A 225 21.60 -8.39 -11.38
C LEU A 225 22.55 -7.50 -10.57
N LEU A 226 22.48 -7.61 -9.24
CA LEU A 226 23.23 -6.74 -8.31
C LEU A 226 24.60 -7.33 -7.93
N LYS A 227 24.68 -8.67 -7.83
CA LYS A 227 25.91 -9.41 -7.51
C LYS A 227 25.92 -10.73 -8.27
N ASN A 228 27.08 -11.11 -8.80
CA ASN A 228 27.31 -12.45 -9.36
C ASN A 228 28.79 -12.84 -9.23
N GLU A 229 29.10 -13.59 -8.18
CA GLU A 229 30.40 -14.21 -7.93
C GLU A 229 30.32 -15.71 -8.21
N ASN A 230 31.49 -16.33 -8.43
CA ASN A 230 31.63 -17.77 -8.65
C ASN A 230 30.79 -18.34 -9.81
N GLU A 231 30.37 -17.49 -10.74
CA GLU A 231 29.46 -17.85 -11.84
C GLU A 231 28.18 -18.54 -11.35
N ALA A 232 27.71 -18.19 -10.15
CA ALA A 232 26.52 -18.80 -9.55
C ALA A 232 25.24 -18.56 -10.36
N LEU A 233 25.23 -17.53 -11.21
CA LEU A 233 24.26 -17.25 -12.26
C LEU A 233 24.99 -17.19 -13.62
N PRO A 234 24.58 -17.90 -14.69
CA PRO A 234 24.41 -19.36 -14.78
C PRO A 234 23.99 -20.26 -13.61
N ILE A 235 22.80 -20.87 -13.48
CA ILE A 235 22.70 -22.18 -12.77
C ILE A 235 23.02 -23.09 -13.91
N ASP A 236 24.04 -23.89 -13.69
CA ASP A 236 24.40 -24.89 -14.66
C ASP A 236 23.24 -25.89 -14.84
N LYS A 237 22.99 -26.30 -16.08
CA LYS A 237 22.01 -27.36 -16.37
C LYS A 237 22.37 -28.70 -15.72
N ALA A 238 23.61 -28.87 -15.28
CA ALA A 238 24.08 -30.01 -14.50
C ALA A 238 23.56 -30.03 -13.06
N VAL A 239 23.01 -28.91 -12.55
CA VAL A 239 22.30 -28.89 -11.27
C VAL A 239 21.05 -29.76 -11.37
N ASN A 240 20.96 -30.76 -10.51
CA ASN A 240 19.86 -31.71 -10.48
C ASN A 240 18.87 -31.39 -9.36
N LYS A 241 19.31 -30.71 -8.30
CA LYS A 241 18.46 -30.39 -7.15
C LYS A 241 18.63 -28.94 -6.69
N ILE A 242 17.51 -28.21 -6.63
CA ILE A 242 17.47 -26.82 -6.17
C ILE A 242 16.65 -26.71 -4.88
N ALA A 243 17.20 -26.03 -3.86
CA ALA A 243 16.40 -25.57 -2.74
C ALA A 243 15.75 -24.23 -3.11
N LEU A 244 14.42 -24.18 -3.16
CA LEU A 244 13.66 -22.93 -3.32
C LEU A 244 13.07 -22.54 -1.97
N ILE A 245 13.58 -21.46 -1.39
CA ILE A 245 13.33 -21.10 0.01
C ILE A 245 12.71 -19.70 0.06
N GLY A 246 11.61 -19.52 0.78
CA GLY A 246 11.08 -18.18 1.10
C GLY A 246 9.60 -17.96 0.75
N HIS A 247 9.02 -16.95 1.38
CA HIS A 247 7.58 -16.66 1.34
C HIS A 247 7.04 -16.46 -0.09
N ASP A 248 7.77 -15.73 -0.94
CA ASP A 248 7.34 -15.41 -2.31
C ASP A 248 7.64 -16.50 -3.34
N VAL A 249 8.19 -17.64 -2.93
CA VAL A 249 8.41 -18.75 -3.84
C VAL A 249 7.08 -19.23 -4.42
N LYS A 250 6.04 -19.35 -3.59
CA LYS A 250 4.68 -19.74 -4.01
C LYS A 250 3.69 -18.58 -4.05
N THR A 251 3.98 -17.47 -3.37
CA THR A 251 3.13 -16.28 -3.35
C THR A 251 3.49 -15.33 -4.49
N VAL A 252 2.49 -14.86 -5.24
CA VAL A 252 2.69 -13.85 -6.29
C VAL A 252 2.23 -12.50 -5.77
N ARG A 253 3.18 -11.62 -5.42
CA ARG A 253 2.86 -10.24 -5.04
C ARG A 253 2.58 -9.38 -6.28
N LEU A 254 1.49 -8.65 -6.23
CA LEU A 254 1.11 -7.64 -7.21
C LEU A 254 1.17 -6.27 -6.53
N GLY A 255 1.49 -5.21 -7.27
CA GLY A 255 1.53 -3.85 -6.73
C GLY A 255 0.15 -3.38 -6.26
N GLY A 256 0.10 -2.41 -5.34
CA GLY A 256 -1.09 -2.05 -4.57
C GLY A 256 -2.37 -1.72 -5.36
N TYR A 257 -2.24 -1.23 -6.59
CA TYR A 257 -3.37 -0.92 -7.51
C TYR A 257 -3.73 -2.04 -8.48
N SER A 258 -3.15 -3.22 -8.31
CA SER A 258 -3.46 -4.38 -9.13
C SER A 258 -4.74 -5.05 -8.66
N GLY A 259 -5.61 -5.44 -9.60
CA GLY A 259 -6.66 -6.43 -9.32
C GLY A 259 -6.05 -7.80 -8.94
N PRO A 260 -6.89 -8.83 -8.72
CA PRO A 260 -6.43 -10.15 -8.24
C PRO A 260 -5.47 -10.89 -9.18
N GLY A 261 -5.26 -10.39 -10.41
CA GLY A 261 -4.40 -10.97 -11.42
C GLY A 261 -5.09 -12.08 -12.22
N ASN A 262 -4.60 -12.33 -13.44
CA ASN A 262 -5.14 -13.35 -14.35
C ASN A 262 -4.10 -14.45 -14.58
N ASN A 263 -4.42 -15.70 -14.20
CA ASN A 263 -3.56 -16.88 -14.39
C ASN A 263 -2.12 -16.64 -13.91
N LEU A 264 -1.97 -16.36 -12.62
CA LEU A 264 -0.70 -16.06 -11.97
C LEU A 264 0.26 -17.26 -12.00
N ILE A 265 1.55 -17.01 -12.25
CA ILE A 265 2.61 -18.02 -12.21
C ILE A 265 3.61 -17.61 -11.13
N SER A 266 3.75 -18.46 -10.11
CA SER A 266 4.69 -18.27 -9.00
C SER A 266 6.11 -18.66 -9.40
N MET A 267 7.10 -18.32 -8.56
CA MET A 267 8.50 -18.74 -8.78
C MET A 267 8.62 -20.24 -8.77
N TYR A 268 7.93 -20.91 -7.85
CA TYR A 268 7.83 -22.35 -7.78
C TYR A 268 7.32 -22.93 -9.11
N GLN A 269 6.18 -22.42 -9.61
CA GLN A 269 5.60 -22.92 -10.86
C GLN A 269 6.57 -22.71 -12.02
N GLY A 270 7.10 -21.50 -12.19
CA GLY A 270 8.02 -21.16 -13.28
C GLY A 270 9.30 -21.98 -13.29
N VAL A 271 9.89 -22.27 -12.12
CA VAL A 271 11.06 -23.16 -12.01
C VAL A 271 10.66 -24.62 -12.24
N SER A 272 9.54 -25.06 -11.66
CA SER A 272 9.06 -26.44 -11.81
C SER A 272 8.72 -26.81 -13.26
N ASP A 273 8.20 -25.87 -14.04
CA ASP A 273 7.94 -26.05 -15.48
C ASP A 273 9.22 -26.27 -16.29
N LYS A 274 10.39 -25.94 -15.73
CA LYS A 274 11.70 -26.06 -16.40
C LYS A 274 12.47 -27.30 -15.96
N ILE A 275 12.51 -27.58 -14.67
CA ILE A 275 13.35 -28.65 -14.13
C ILE A 275 12.55 -29.82 -13.56
N GLY A 276 11.22 -29.73 -13.48
CA GLY A 276 10.37 -30.72 -12.83
C GLY A 276 10.28 -30.52 -11.31
N GLN A 277 9.12 -30.79 -10.75
CA GLN A 277 8.85 -30.63 -9.31
C GLN A 277 9.74 -31.54 -8.44
N ASP A 278 10.05 -32.74 -8.93
CA ASP A 278 10.91 -33.71 -8.23
C ASP A 278 12.35 -33.21 -8.05
N ASN A 279 12.77 -32.19 -8.79
CA ASN A 279 14.10 -31.58 -8.71
C ASN A 279 14.14 -30.35 -7.79
N ILE A 280 13.03 -30.07 -7.07
CA ILE A 280 12.91 -28.93 -6.15
C ILE A 280 12.74 -29.43 -4.72
N ILE A 281 13.48 -28.86 -3.78
CA ILE A 281 13.15 -28.91 -2.35
C ILE A 281 12.61 -27.54 -1.97
N TYR A 282 11.32 -27.45 -1.67
CA TYR A 282 10.68 -26.21 -1.29
C TYR A 282 10.54 -26.09 0.22
N THR A 283 10.91 -24.93 0.77
CA THR A 283 10.50 -24.52 2.12
C THR A 283 9.95 -23.10 2.09
N PRO A 284 8.93 -22.77 2.91
CA PRO A 284 8.40 -21.41 2.98
C PRO A 284 9.39 -20.41 3.58
N GLY A 285 10.44 -20.88 4.26
CA GLY A 285 11.34 -20.01 5.02
C GLY A 285 10.58 -19.26 6.12
N VAL A 286 11.07 -18.07 6.44
CA VAL A 286 10.47 -17.18 7.46
C VAL A 286 9.43 -16.25 6.85
N ALA A 287 8.53 -15.73 7.69
CA ALA A 287 7.50 -14.79 7.27
C ALA A 287 8.10 -13.44 6.79
N LEU A 288 7.41 -12.80 5.84
CA LEU A 288 7.73 -11.45 5.35
C LEU A 288 7.48 -10.39 6.44
N ALA A 289 6.43 -10.57 7.22
CA ALA A 289 6.07 -9.73 8.35
C ALA A 289 5.70 -10.64 9.53
N GLU A 290 6.19 -10.31 10.71
CA GLU A 290 5.87 -11.06 11.93
C GLU A 290 4.51 -10.64 12.45
N GLU A 291 3.60 -11.61 12.56
CA GLU A 291 2.37 -11.47 13.32
C GLU A 291 2.71 -11.60 14.81
N ASN A 292 3.10 -10.49 15.42
CA ASN A 292 3.44 -10.45 16.85
C ASN A 292 2.20 -10.51 17.76
N TYR A 293 1.02 -10.31 17.19
CA TYR A 293 -0.25 -10.32 17.89
C TYR A 293 -1.42 -10.46 16.90
N ASN A 294 -2.53 -11.03 17.37
CA ASN A 294 -3.76 -11.18 16.62
C ASN A 294 -4.90 -10.40 17.25
N VAL A 295 -5.86 -9.97 16.42
CA VAL A 295 -7.15 -9.47 16.91
C VAL A 295 -7.85 -10.59 17.65
N ILE A 296 -8.30 -10.33 18.87
CA ILE A 296 -9.00 -11.33 19.67
C ILE A 296 -10.29 -11.74 18.95
N ALA A 297 -10.38 -13.02 18.59
CA ALA A 297 -11.51 -13.56 17.86
C ALA A 297 -12.81 -13.50 18.69
N SER A 298 -13.94 -13.37 18.01
CA SER A 298 -15.27 -13.30 18.64
C SER A 298 -15.61 -14.54 19.47
N SER A 299 -14.98 -15.69 19.21
CA SER A 299 -15.11 -16.92 20.00
C SER A 299 -14.59 -16.79 21.43
N TYR A 300 -13.70 -15.82 21.68
CA TYR A 300 -13.16 -15.52 23.00
C TYR A 300 -13.91 -14.39 23.71
N LEU A 301 -14.83 -13.71 23.02
CA LEU A 301 -15.56 -12.56 23.55
C LEU A 301 -17.03 -12.90 23.73
N SER A 302 -17.60 -12.54 24.88
CA SER A 302 -19.04 -12.70 25.10
C SER A 302 -19.64 -11.66 26.02
N THR A 303 -20.94 -11.44 25.89
CA THR A 303 -21.72 -10.59 26.78
C THR A 303 -23.06 -11.25 27.07
N THR A 304 -23.81 -10.71 28.03
CA THR A 304 -25.14 -11.21 28.39
C THR A 304 -26.20 -10.29 27.81
N LYS A 305 -27.09 -10.84 26.97
CA LYS A 305 -28.28 -10.15 26.47
C LYS A 305 -29.52 -10.98 26.84
N GLU A 306 -30.47 -10.37 27.55
CA GLU A 306 -31.73 -11.02 27.97
C GLU A 306 -31.49 -12.37 28.70
N GLY A 307 -30.48 -12.42 29.55
CA GLY A 307 -30.12 -13.62 30.32
C GLY A 307 -29.39 -14.71 29.53
N LYS A 308 -29.09 -14.51 28.24
CA LYS A 308 -28.34 -15.44 27.40
C LYS A 308 -26.96 -14.90 27.07
N GLN A 309 -25.97 -15.78 27.08
CA GLN A 309 -24.63 -15.47 26.60
C GLN A 309 -24.64 -15.37 25.07
N VAL A 310 -24.09 -14.29 24.54
CA VAL A 310 -23.97 -14.01 23.10
C VAL A 310 -22.55 -13.59 22.77
N ALA A 311 -22.08 -13.89 21.55
CA ALA A 311 -20.72 -13.57 21.13
C ALA A 311 -20.51 -12.06 20.94
N GLY A 312 -19.37 -11.55 21.38
CA GLY A 312 -19.00 -10.13 21.33
C GLY A 312 -19.12 -9.38 22.65
N LEU A 313 -18.74 -8.11 22.64
CA LEU A 313 -18.85 -7.21 23.80
C LEU A 313 -20.01 -6.23 23.61
N LYS A 314 -20.65 -5.83 24.72
CA LYS A 314 -21.65 -4.76 24.71
C LYS A 314 -20.93 -3.43 24.57
N GLY A 315 -21.20 -2.67 23.51
CA GLY A 315 -20.69 -1.33 23.28
C GLY A 315 -21.73 -0.26 23.60
N ASP A 316 -21.41 0.60 24.56
CA ASP A 316 -22.17 1.81 24.92
C ASP A 316 -21.46 3.02 24.28
N TYR A 317 -22.11 3.67 23.31
CA TYR A 317 -21.51 4.76 22.53
C TYR A 317 -22.11 6.12 22.96
N PHE A 318 -21.26 7.12 23.14
CA PHE A 318 -21.61 8.44 23.68
C PHE A 318 -21.22 9.55 22.69
N ASP A 319 -22.03 10.61 22.63
CA ASP A 319 -21.83 11.83 21.82
C ASP A 319 -20.86 12.84 22.47
N ASN A 320 -19.89 12.34 23.24
CA ASN A 320 -18.88 13.13 23.91
C ASN A 320 -17.65 12.25 24.18
N ILE A 321 -16.50 12.86 24.44
CA ILE A 321 -15.24 12.16 24.73
C ILE A 321 -15.05 11.75 26.21
N LYS A 322 -16.08 11.89 27.05
CA LYS A 322 -15.98 11.72 28.51
C LYS A 322 -16.73 10.52 29.06
N LEU A 323 -17.43 9.74 28.23
CA LEU A 323 -18.26 8.59 28.63
C LEU A 323 -19.34 8.98 29.66
N THR A 324 -19.89 10.18 29.53
CA THR A 324 -20.90 10.72 30.46
C THR A 324 -22.29 10.75 29.82
N GLY A 325 -23.33 10.62 30.64
CA GLY A 325 -24.72 10.64 30.20
C GLY A 325 -25.26 9.26 29.84
N GLN A 326 -26.41 9.24 29.15
CA GLN A 326 -26.94 8.02 28.55
C GLN A 326 -26.24 7.75 27.22
N PRO A 327 -25.91 6.50 26.89
CA PRO A 327 -25.39 6.18 25.57
C PRO A 327 -26.42 6.53 24.49
N LYS A 328 -25.95 7.11 23.39
CA LYS A 328 -26.77 7.36 22.19
C LYS A 328 -27.08 6.07 21.44
N VAL A 329 -26.12 5.15 21.45
CA VAL A 329 -26.22 3.88 20.75
C VAL A 329 -25.71 2.78 21.67
N GLU A 330 -26.49 1.71 21.78
CA GLU A 330 -26.10 0.47 22.45
C GLU A 330 -26.16 -0.67 21.45
N ARG A 331 -25.04 -1.40 21.28
CA ARG A 331 -25.01 -2.59 20.40
C ARG A 331 -24.05 -3.65 20.91
N ILE A 332 -24.04 -4.80 20.24
CA ILE A 332 -23.06 -5.86 20.50
C ILE A 332 -22.06 -5.88 19.35
N ASP A 333 -20.81 -5.68 19.69
CA ASP A 333 -19.70 -5.73 18.74
C ASP A 333 -19.02 -7.10 18.85
N LYS A 334 -19.18 -7.93 17.81
CA LYS A 334 -18.67 -9.32 17.78
C LYS A 334 -17.15 -9.38 17.89
N GLN A 335 -16.47 -8.43 17.26
CA GLN A 335 -15.03 -8.23 17.35
C GLN A 335 -14.75 -6.76 17.62
N ILE A 336 -13.68 -6.48 18.37
CA ILE A 336 -13.18 -5.12 18.57
C ILE A 336 -12.08 -4.90 17.52
N LYS A 337 -12.51 -4.53 16.31
CA LYS A 337 -11.67 -4.22 15.16
C LYS A 337 -12.40 -3.19 14.30
N PHE A 338 -12.12 -1.93 14.56
CA PHE A 338 -12.81 -0.80 13.95
C PHE A 338 -11.85 0.06 13.14
N GLY A 339 -12.38 0.59 12.03
CA GLY A 339 -11.75 1.59 11.18
C GLY A 339 -12.80 2.59 10.75
N TRP A 340 -13.03 3.59 11.59
CA TRP A 340 -13.94 4.72 11.37
C TRP A 340 -13.15 5.87 10.74
N THR A 341 -12.68 5.64 9.52
CA THR A 341 -11.79 6.58 8.81
C THR A 341 -12.56 7.73 8.15
N LEU A 342 -13.66 7.43 7.47
CA LEU A 342 -14.45 8.42 6.71
C LEU A 342 -15.93 8.49 7.16
N PHE A 343 -16.28 7.82 8.25
CA PHE A 343 -17.66 7.68 8.72
C PHE A 343 -17.70 7.43 10.22
N SER A 344 -18.82 7.82 10.83
CA SER A 344 -19.09 7.60 12.24
C SER A 344 -19.40 6.14 12.57
N PRO A 345 -19.24 5.71 13.83
CA PRO A 345 -19.65 4.38 14.28
C PRO A 345 -21.16 4.09 14.09
N HIS A 346 -21.99 5.14 14.00
CA HIS A 346 -23.44 5.11 13.83
C HIS A 346 -23.95 6.47 13.30
N GLU A 347 -25.06 6.49 12.56
CA GLU A 347 -25.64 7.73 11.99
C GLU A 347 -26.01 8.79 13.04
N ASP A 348 -26.35 8.37 14.26
CA ASP A 348 -26.66 9.25 15.40
C ASP A 348 -25.42 9.84 16.11
N LEU A 349 -24.22 9.52 15.62
CA LEU A 349 -22.96 10.00 16.17
C LEU A 349 -22.20 10.79 15.10
N ALA A 350 -21.51 11.84 15.55
CA ALA A 350 -20.53 12.51 14.71
C ALA A 350 -19.39 11.54 14.34
N TYR A 351 -18.71 11.81 13.22
CA TYR A 351 -17.57 10.99 12.79
C TYR A 351 -16.34 11.21 13.69
N ASP A 352 -16.33 12.31 14.43
CA ASP A 352 -15.40 12.67 15.49
C ASP A 352 -16.16 12.88 16.83
N TRP A 353 -15.42 13.29 17.86
CA TRP A 353 -15.96 13.72 19.16
C TRP A 353 -16.94 12.74 19.84
N PHE A 354 -16.64 11.44 19.81
CA PHE A 354 -17.43 10.41 20.47
C PHE A 354 -16.57 9.57 21.42
N SER A 355 -17.23 8.78 22.28
CA SER A 355 -16.54 7.77 23.09
C SER A 355 -17.34 6.48 23.17
N VAL A 356 -16.66 5.38 23.48
CA VAL A 356 -17.26 4.06 23.56
C VAL A 356 -16.77 3.34 24.81
N ARG A 357 -17.68 2.66 25.50
CA ARG A 357 -17.36 1.70 26.55
C ARG A 357 -17.80 0.31 26.10
N TRP A 358 -16.85 -0.60 25.95
CA TRP A 358 -17.12 -2.02 25.75
C TRP A 358 -17.05 -2.78 27.07
N THR A 359 -18.04 -3.64 27.33
CA THR A 359 -18.09 -4.52 28.50
C THR A 359 -18.50 -5.94 28.14
N GLY A 360 -17.92 -6.91 28.83
CA GLY A 360 -18.28 -8.32 28.68
C GLY A 360 -17.24 -9.23 29.30
N LYS A 361 -17.03 -10.38 28.66
CA LYS A 361 -16.21 -11.48 29.13
C LYS A 361 -15.19 -11.87 28.08
N LEU A 362 -13.95 -12.11 28.52
CA LEU A 362 -12.85 -12.65 27.72
C LEU A 362 -12.53 -14.07 28.21
N LYS A 363 -12.53 -15.06 27.32
CA LYS A 363 -12.14 -16.44 27.63
C LYS A 363 -10.71 -16.70 27.18
N ALA A 364 -9.87 -17.26 28.05
CA ALA A 364 -8.49 -17.60 27.72
C ALA A 364 -8.38 -18.89 26.88
N PRO A 365 -7.54 -18.92 25.84
CA PRO A 365 -7.37 -20.08 24.95
C PRO A 365 -6.45 -21.15 25.55
N LYS A 366 -5.47 -20.74 26.35
CA LYS A 366 -4.45 -21.62 26.96
C LYS A 366 -3.89 -20.96 28.22
N THR A 367 -3.25 -21.76 29.07
CA THR A 367 -2.54 -21.28 30.27
C THR A 367 -1.17 -20.72 29.89
N GLY A 368 -0.80 -19.56 30.41
CA GLY A 368 0.52 -18.95 30.20
C GLY A 368 0.53 -17.44 30.38
N ASP A 369 1.73 -16.86 30.33
CA ASP A 369 1.92 -15.41 30.31
C ASP A 369 1.87 -14.91 28.87
N PHE A 370 0.84 -14.13 28.55
CA PHE A 370 0.62 -13.56 27.23
C PHE A 370 0.45 -12.05 27.33
N ASN A 371 0.84 -11.33 26.29
CA ASN A 371 0.54 -9.93 26.17
C ASN A 371 -0.87 -9.74 25.61
N ILE A 372 -1.65 -8.88 26.24
CA ILE A 372 -2.95 -8.41 25.76
C ILE A 372 -2.94 -6.88 25.71
N GLY A 373 -3.57 -6.31 24.71
CA GLY A 373 -3.47 -4.88 24.47
C GLY A 373 -4.44 -4.31 23.45
N ILE A 374 -4.17 -3.05 23.12
CA ILE A 374 -4.92 -2.27 22.15
C ILE A 374 -3.95 -1.78 21.10
N GLU A 375 -4.35 -1.92 19.84
CA GLU A 375 -3.73 -1.23 18.70
C GLU A 375 -4.72 -0.19 18.18
N GLY A 376 -4.38 1.09 18.28
CA GLY A 376 -5.25 2.18 17.88
C GLY A 376 -4.66 3.56 18.02
N ASN A 377 -5.39 4.58 17.58
CA ASN A 377 -5.13 5.99 17.85
C ASN A 377 -6.04 6.52 18.99
N ASP A 378 -5.84 7.79 19.34
CA ASP A 378 -6.59 8.50 20.38
C ASP A 378 -6.48 7.85 21.77
N GLY A 379 -7.46 8.11 22.66
CA GLY A 379 -7.37 7.72 24.05
C GLY A 379 -8.15 6.47 24.38
N TYR A 380 -7.55 5.59 25.16
CA TYR A 380 -8.15 4.35 25.60
C TYR A 380 -7.65 3.84 26.95
N ARG A 381 -8.52 3.07 27.62
CA ARG A 381 -8.22 2.36 28.87
C ARG A 381 -8.73 0.93 28.77
N MET A 382 -8.00 0.00 29.39
CA MET A 382 -8.40 -1.40 29.44
C MET A 382 -8.33 -1.94 30.86
N TYR A 383 -9.34 -2.73 31.22
CA TYR A 383 -9.48 -3.37 32.51
C TYR A 383 -9.74 -4.87 32.33
N LEU A 384 -9.09 -5.68 33.16
CA LEU A 384 -9.41 -7.11 33.34
C LEU A 384 -9.72 -7.37 34.82
N ASP A 385 -10.84 -8.04 35.10
CA ASP A 385 -11.37 -8.29 36.46
C ASP A 385 -11.40 -7.03 37.32
N GLY A 386 -11.77 -5.90 36.70
CA GLY A 386 -11.84 -4.58 37.35
C GLY A 386 -10.48 -3.89 37.57
N LYS A 387 -9.36 -4.57 37.34
CA LYS A 387 -8.02 -3.98 37.44
C LYS A 387 -7.66 -3.23 36.15
N LEU A 388 -7.29 -1.96 36.28
CA LEU A 388 -6.75 -1.15 35.19
C LEU A 388 -5.37 -1.70 34.76
N ILE A 389 -5.25 -2.09 33.49
CA ILE A 389 -4.00 -2.62 32.93
C ILE A 389 -3.39 -1.69 31.88
N ILE A 390 -4.22 -0.98 31.11
CA ILE A 390 -3.77 0.08 30.19
C ILE A 390 -4.45 1.38 30.59
N ASP A 391 -3.65 2.40 30.89
CA ASP A 391 -4.12 3.75 31.18
C ASP A 391 -3.54 4.75 30.18
N ASN A 392 -4.31 5.07 29.14
CA ASN A 392 -3.91 6.04 28.12
C ASN A 392 -5.09 6.92 27.73
N TRP A 393 -5.57 7.78 28.63
CA TRP A 393 -6.70 8.68 28.34
C TRP A 393 -6.27 10.02 27.71
N GLN A 394 -5.48 9.96 26.64
CA GLN A 394 -4.95 11.12 25.92
C GLN A 394 -4.96 10.91 24.40
N LYS A 395 -5.10 11.99 23.63
CA LYS A 395 -5.02 11.94 22.16
C LYS A 395 -3.61 11.55 21.73
N GLN A 396 -3.50 10.58 20.83
CA GLN A 396 -2.21 10.16 20.26
C GLN A 396 -2.38 9.61 18.84
N SER A 397 -1.27 9.54 18.11
CA SER A 397 -1.21 8.83 16.83
C SER A 397 -1.35 7.32 17.01
N TYR A 398 -1.68 6.62 15.92
CA TYR A 398 -1.84 5.17 15.88
C TYR A 398 -0.60 4.44 16.42
N ASN A 399 -0.78 3.60 17.44
CA ASN A 399 0.26 2.75 18.01
C ASN A 399 -0.34 1.49 18.65
N SER A 400 0.52 0.62 19.18
CA SER A 400 0.14 -0.57 19.93
C SER A 400 0.65 -0.50 21.36
N ILE A 401 -0.23 -0.70 22.34
CA ILE A 401 0.11 -0.82 23.75
C ILE A 401 -0.37 -2.17 24.25
N LEU A 402 0.56 -3.06 24.60
CA LEU A 402 0.26 -4.35 25.20
C LEU A 402 0.84 -4.44 26.62
N LYS A 403 0.24 -5.29 27.46
CA LYS A 403 0.70 -5.60 28.81
C LYS A 403 0.69 -7.11 29.04
N PRO A 404 1.70 -7.66 29.75
CA PRO A 404 1.69 -9.06 30.12
C PRO A 404 0.56 -9.35 31.11
N PHE A 405 -0.09 -10.49 30.93
CA PHE A 405 -1.15 -11.00 31.79
C PHE A 405 -1.10 -12.53 31.84
N SER A 406 -1.22 -13.10 33.04
CA SER A 406 -1.23 -14.54 33.24
C SER A 406 -2.63 -15.10 33.05
N PHE A 407 -2.80 -15.88 31.98
CA PHE A 407 -4.05 -16.53 31.63
C PHE A 407 -4.08 -17.98 32.13
N GLU A 408 -5.27 -18.45 32.47
CA GLU A 408 -5.57 -19.85 32.79
C GLU A 408 -6.56 -20.39 31.76
N GLU A 409 -6.22 -21.51 31.12
CA GLU A 409 -7.00 -22.09 30.03
C GLU A 409 -8.48 -22.25 30.39
N GLY A 410 -9.36 -21.76 29.53
CA GLY A 410 -10.81 -21.86 29.70
C GLY A 410 -11.40 -20.90 30.75
N LYS A 411 -10.57 -20.26 31.59
CA LYS A 411 -11.03 -19.24 32.53
C LYS A 411 -11.57 -18.02 31.79
N THR A 412 -12.60 -17.43 32.37
CA THR A 412 -13.26 -16.23 31.84
C THR A 412 -12.97 -15.04 32.76
N TYR A 413 -12.60 -13.93 32.15
CA TYR A 413 -12.23 -12.67 32.80
C TYR A 413 -13.25 -11.59 32.44
N ASP A 414 -13.60 -10.71 33.38
CA ASP A 414 -14.37 -9.52 33.09
C ASP A 414 -13.49 -8.54 32.31
N ILE A 415 -13.92 -8.16 31.11
CA ILE A 415 -13.22 -7.18 30.28
C ILE A 415 -14.04 -5.91 30.18
N LYS A 416 -13.37 -4.77 30.40
CA LYS A 416 -13.89 -3.45 30.10
C LYS A 416 -12.87 -2.65 29.32
N ILE A 417 -13.28 -2.07 28.20
CA ILE A 417 -12.47 -1.19 27.37
C ILE A 417 -13.20 0.13 27.25
N GLU A 418 -12.47 1.22 27.37
CA GLU A 418 -12.97 2.56 27.19
C GLU A 418 -12.12 3.23 26.11
N PHE A 419 -12.76 3.96 25.20
CA PHE A 419 -12.12 4.64 24.07
C PHE A 419 -12.77 6.00 23.84
N PHE A 420 -12.01 6.99 23.39
CA PHE A 420 -12.55 8.22 22.82
C PHE A 420 -11.87 8.57 21.49
N GLU A 421 -12.64 9.22 20.62
CA GLU A 421 -12.22 9.83 19.37
C GLU A 421 -12.52 11.34 19.47
N ALA A 422 -11.52 12.19 19.23
CA ALA A 422 -11.64 13.65 19.38
C ALA A 422 -11.45 14.44 18.08
N ALA A 423 -10.96 13.84 16.99
CA ALA A 423 -10.60 14.55 15.75
C ALA A 423 -10.94 13.79 14.45
N GLY A 424 -11.36 12.53 14.53
CA GLY A 424 -11.69 11.66 13.39
C GLY A 424 -10.54 10.74 12.99
N ASN A 425 -10.86 9.79 12.10
CA ASN A 425 -9.98 8.72 11.64
C ASN A 425 -9.62 7.67 12.72
N ALA A 426 -10.58 7.32 13.58
CA ALA A 426 -10.42 6.28 14.59
C ALA A 426 -10.16 4.91 13.97
N LYS A 427 -9.05 4.29 14.35
CA LYS A 427 -8.71 2.89 14.13
C LYS A 427 -8.44 2.26 15.48
N PHE A 428 -9.09 1.14 15.77
CA PHE A 428 -9.06 0.56 17.10
C PHE A 428 -9.23 -0.95 17.08
N LYS A 429 -8.30 -1.69 17.69
CA LYS A 429 -8.31 -3.15 17.75
C LYS A 429 -7.95 -3.64 19.15
N LEU A 430 -8.65 -4.68 19.63
CA LEU A 430 -8.25 -5.47 20.78
C LEU A 430 -7.38 -6.63 20.31
N ILE A 431 -6.17 -6.73 20.84
CA ILE A 431 -5.13 -7.66 20.37
C ILE A 431 -4.50 -8.47 21.50
N TRP A 432 -3.97 -9.65 21.20
CA TRP A 432 -3.14 -10.45 22.10
C TRP A 432 -2.11 -11.31 21.35
N ASP A 433 -1.13 -11.87 22.07
CA ASP A 433 -0.17 -12.84 21.51
C ASP A 433 -0.45 -14.29 21.95
N ALA A 434 -1.57 -14.55 22.64
CA ALA A 434 -1.90 -15.86 23.21
C ALA A 434 -2.05 -16.99 22.18
N GLU A 435 -2.27 -16.65 20.91
CA GLU A 435 -2.40 -17.61 19.81
C GLU A 435 -1.21 -17.57 18.83
N ILE A 436 -0.20 -16.73 19.09
CA ILE A 436 0.98 -16.63 18.24
C ILE A 436 1.90 -17.81 18.51
N GLN A 437 2.34 -18.46 17.42
CA GLN A 437 3.36 -19.51 17.43
C GLN A 437 4.61 -18.95 16.77
N ASN A 438 5.68 -18.79 17.54
CA ASN A 438 6.94 -18.32 16.99
C ASN A 438 7.80 -19.52 16.55
N GLU A 439 7.76 -19.84 15.26
CA GLU A 439 8.43 -21.04 14.69
C GLU A 439 9.61 -20.70 13.78
N TRP A 440 10.03 -19.44 13.72
CA TRP A 440 11.03 -18.98 12.76
C TRP A 440 12.38 -19.70 12.89
N GLU A 441 12.83 -20.07 14.10
CA GLU A 441 14.07 -20.85 14.25
C GLU A 441 13.97 -22.23 13.57
N GLN A 442 12.83 -22.90 13.73
CA GLN A 442 12.57 -24.19 13.09
C GLN A 442 12.45 -24.02 11.57
N GLN A 443 11.79 -22.96 11.11
CA GLN A 443 11.68 -22.63 9.68
C GLN A 443 13.06 -22.38 9.04
N ILE A 444 13.97 -21.73 9.76
CA ILE A 444 15.37 -21.56 9.33
C ILE A 444 16.08 -22.92 9.31
N ALA A 445 15.92 -23.76 10.33
CA ALA A 445 16.52 -25.09 10.36
C ALA A 445 16.06 -25.96 9.17
N ASP A 446 14.77 -25.91 8.83
CA ASP A 446 14.21 -26.62 7.67
C ASP A 446 14.79 -26.11 6.35
N ALA A 447 14.98 -24.79 6.22
CA ALA A 447 15.61 -24.19 5.06
C ALA A 447 17.09 -24.57 4.91
N VAL A 448 17.84 -24.63 6.01
CA VAL A 448 19.23 -25.12 6.04
C VAL A 448 19.27 -26.58 5.59
N ALA A 449 18.40 -27.44 6.13
CA ALA A 449 18.33 -28.85 5.74
C ALA A 449 17.94 -29.05 4.27
N ALA A 450 17.12 -28.16 3.69
CA ALA A 450 16.79 -28.17 2.27
C ALA A 450 17.99 -27.77 1.40
N ALA A 451 18.74 -26.75 1.80
CA ALA A 451 19.95 -26.30 1.11
C ALA A 451 21.04 -27.38 1.12
N GLU A 452 21.31 -28.03 2.24
CA GLU A 452 22.33 -29.09 2.36
C GLU A 452 22.07 -30.27 1.40
N LYS A 453 20.79 -30.60 1.17
CA LYS A 453 20.33 -31.66 0.26
C LYS A 453 20.24 -31.23 -1.21
N SER A 454 20.60 -30.00 -1.53
CA SER A 454 20.52 -29.43 -2.88
C SER A 454 21.91 -29.10 -3.41
N ASP A 455 22.02 -28.93 -4.73
CA ASP A 455 23.27 -28.48 -5.37
C ASP A 455 23.46 -26.97 -5.22
N VAL A 456 22.35 -26.24 -5.05
CA VAL A 456 22.26 -24.78 -4.98
C VAL A 456 21.01 -24.37 -4.22
N ALA A 457 21.09 -23.26 -3.49
CA ALA A 457 19.99 -22.66 -2.77
C ALA A 457 19.59 -21.33 -3.40
N VAL A 458 18.30 -21.16 -3.66
CA VAL A 458 17.69 -19.89 -4.07
C VAL A 458 16.80 -19.41 -2.94
N VAL A 459 17.25 -18.36 -2.26
CA VAL A 459 16.53 -17.72 -1.16
C VAL A 459 15.78 -16.51 -1.71
N VAL A 460 14.45 -16.56 -1.66
CA VAL A 460 13.57 -15.46 -2.05
C VAL A 460 13.23 -14.65 -0.81
N ALA A 461 13.65 -13.40 -0.80
CA ALA A 461 13.42 -12.46 0.28
C ALA A 461 12.86 -11.15 -0.27
N GLY A 462 12.21 -10.36 0.56
CA GLY A 462 11.63 -9.12 0.08
C GLY A 462 11.11 -8.20 1.16
N ILE A 463 10.45 -7.15 0.70
CA ILE A 463 9.90 -6.08 1.52
C ILE A 463 8.41 -5.92 1.27
N HIS A 464 7.72 -5.31 2.24
CA HIS A 464 6.36 -4.83 2.07
C HIS A 464 6.39 -3.30 1.95
N GLU A 465 5.72 -2.77 0.93
CA GLU A 465 5.54 -1.35 0.70
C GLU A 465 4.19 -1.12 0.01
N GLY A 466 3.73 0.13 -0.02
CA GLY A 466 2.47 0.51 -0.65
C GLY A 466 1.97 1.87 -0.16
N GLU A 467 0.84 2.28 -0.70
CA GLU A 467 0.14 3.51 -0.29
C GLU A 467 -0.18 3.51 1.22
N PHE A 468 -0.10 4.70 1.85
CA PHE A 468 -0.33 4.93 3.28
C PHE A 468 0.68 4.32 4.26
N GLN A 469 1.76 3.70 3.78
CA GLN A 469 2.75 3.05 4.63
C GLN A 469 4.20 3.24 4.16
N ASP A 470 4.96 4.04 4.90
CA ASP A 470 6.40 4.13 4.67
C ASP A 470 7.17 3.06 5.43
N ARG A 471 8.32 2.68 4.90
CA ARG A 471 9.24 1.79 5.60
C ARG A 471 10.12 2.58 6.55
N ALA A 472 10.05 2.23 7.83
CA ALA A 472 10.89 2.80 8.88
C ALA A 472 12.35 2.32 8.80
N LEU A 473 12.59 1.15 8.20
CA LEU A 473 13.90 0.53 8.04
C LEU A 473 14.10 0.08 6.59
N LEU A 474 15.33 0.21 6.10
CA LEU A 474 15.74 -0.25 4.77
C LEU A 474 16.08 -1.75 4.74
N ALA A 475 16.32 -2.36 5.90
CA ALA A 475 16.65 -3.78 6.01
C ALA A 475 15.47 -4.66 5.60
N LEU A 476 15.77 -5.93 5.31
CA LEU A 476 14.72 -6.93 5.12
C LEU A 476 13.96 -7.10 6.45
N PRO A 477 12.62 -7.11 6.43
CA PRO A 477 11.81 -7.26 7.64
C PRO A 477 11.92 -8.68 8.23
N GLY A 478 11.65 -8.77 9.53
CA GLY A 478 11.63 -10.03 10.29
C GLY A 478 12.98 -10.74 10.28
N HIS A 479 12.93 -12.08 10.22
CA HIS A 479 14.09 -12.95 10.30
C HIS A 479 14.74 -13.29 8.95
N GLN A 480 14.41 -12.56 7.87
CA GLN A 480 14.90 -12.90 6.52
C GLN A 480 16.41 -12.81 6.37
N GLU A 481 17.07 -11.81 6.98
CA GLU A 481 18.55 -11.74 6.95
C GLU A 481 19.20 -12.91 7.71
N ALA A 482 18.57 -13.36 8.81
CA ALA A 482 19.04 -14.53 9.56
C ALA A 482 18.90 -15.82 8.75
N LEU A 483 17.79 -15.98 8.01
CA LEU A 483 17.58 -17.06 7.06
C LEU A 483 18.66 -17.08 5.97
N ILE A 484 18.91 -15.94 5.31
CA ILE A 484 19.93 -15.81 4.25
C ILE A 484 21.30 -16.28 4.78
N LYS A 485 21.72 -15.75 5.95
CA LYS A 485 22.99 -16.10 6.57
C LYS A 485 23.09 -17.57 6.94
N ALA A 486 22.01 -18.15 7.48
CA ALA A 486 21.98 -19.55 7.87
C ALA A 486 22.12 -20.48 6.66
N VAL A 487 21.41 -20.18 5.57
CA VAL A 487 21.51 -20.92 4.30
C VAL A 487 22.90 -20.78 3.70
N ALA A 488 23.46 -19.57 3.64
CA ALA A 488 24.81 -19.32 3.13
C ALA A 488 25.89 -20.12 3.88
N LYS A 489 25.77 -20.28 5.20
CA LYS A 489 26.71 -21.05 6.04
C LYS A 489 26.79 -22.53 5.70
N THR A 490 25.85 -23.08 4.92
CA THR A 490 25.94 -24.46 4.41
C THR A 490 27.10 -24.66 3.41
N GLY A 491 27.65 -23.57 2.87
CA GLY A 491 28.69 -23.60 1.84
C GLY A 491 28.17 -23.99 0.44
N LYS A 492 26.85 -24.11 0.27
CA LYS A 492 26.22 -24.31 -1.03
C LYS A 492 26.20 -22.99 -1.80
N PRO A 493 26.35 -23.03 -3.15
CA PRO A 493 26.06 -21.87 -3.98
C PRO A 493 24.71 -21.27 -3.61
N THR A 494 24.70 -20.00 -3.23
CA THR A 494 23.53 -19.32 -2.67
C THR A 494 23.18 -18.09 -3.50
N VAL A 495 21.98 -18.10 -4.06
CA VAL A 495 21.40 -16.99 -4.83
C VAL A 495 20.28 -16.35 -4.01
N VAL A 496 20.34 -15.05 -3.82
CA VAL A 496 19.25 -14.28 -3.20
C VAL A 496 18.43 -13.58 -4.28
N VAL A 497 17.14 -13.84 -4.32
CA VAL A 497 16.17 -13.15 -5.19
C VAL A 497 15.40 -12.15 -4.33
N LEU A 498 15.59 -10.86 -4.59
CA LEU A 498 14.94 -9.77 -3.87
C LEU A 498 13.66 -9.32 -4.58
N VAL A 499 12.54 -9.36 -3.85
CA VAL A 499 11.23 -8.90 -4.30
C VAL A 499 10.86 -7.60 -3.55
N GLY A 500 10.81 -6.49 -4.29
CA GLY A 500 10.53 -5.16 -3.77
C GLY A 500 10.66 -4.12 -4.88
N GLY A 501 10.01 -2.98 -4.75
CA GLY A 501 10.08 -1.81 -5.62
C GLY A 501 11.02 -0.70 -5.14
N SER A 502 11.62 -0.81 -3.95
CA SER A 502 12.54 0.19 -3.40
C SER A 502 13.82 -0.36 -2.77
N ALA A 503 14.67 0.54 -2.24
CA ALA A 503 16.01 0.21 -1.77
C ALA A 503 16.03 -0.74 -0.56
N ILE A 504 16.85 -1.79 -0.62
CA ILE A 504 17.03 -2.77 0.46
C ILE A 504 18.50 -2.75 0.91
N THR A 505 18.76 -2.55 2.20
CA THR A 505 20.14 -2.65 2.71
C THR A 505 20.59 -4.10 2.77
N MET A 506 21.79 -4.38 2.27
CA MET A 506 22.35 -5.74 2.19
C MET A 506 23.71 -5.87 2.90
N SER A 507 24.20 -4.79 3.53
CA SER A 507 25.53 -4.72 4.14
C SER A 507 25.82 -5.83 5.15
N ASN A 508 24.78 -6.39 5.75
CA ASN A 508 24.89 -7.44 6.75
C ASN A 508 25.17 -8.83 6.17
N TRP A 509 24.83 -9.10 4.91
CA TRP A 509 24.79 -10.47 4.34
C TRP A 509 25.24 -10.58 2.87
N ILE A 510 25.43 -9.47 2.16
CA ILE A 510 25.81 -9.45 0.73
C ILE A 510 27.11 -10.21 0.44
N ASN A 511 28.03 -10.25 1.39
CA ASN A 511 29.31 -10.95 1.26
C ASN A 511 29.22 -12.44 1.60
N ASP A 512 28.10 -12.90 2.17
CA ASP A 512 27.90 -14.30 2.53
C ASP A 512 27.32 -15.13 1.38
N VAL A 513 26.80 -14.49 0.32
CA VAL A 513 26.08 -15.15 -0.80
C VAL A 513 26.79 -14.92 -2.12
N ASP A 514 26.64 -15.84 -3.08
CA ASP A 514 27.32 -15.76 -4.38
C ASP A 514 26.64 -14.77 -5.34
N SER A 515 25.31 -14.66 -5.28
CA SER A 515 24.54 -13.89 -6.25
C SER A 515 23.33 -13.19 -5.64
N VAL A 516 23.01 -12.00 -6.17
CA VAL A 516 21.82 -11.23 -5.80
C VAL A 516 21.13 -10.69 -7.04
N LEU A 517 19.84 -11.01 -7.18
CA LEU A 517 18.97 -10.57 -8.27
C LEU A 517 17.79 -9.78 -7.69
N MET A 518 17.62 -8.52 -8.10
CA MET A 518 16.44 -7.71 -7.78
C MET A 518 15.41 -7.86 -8.89
N VAL A 519 14.20 -8.31 -8.54
CA VAL A 519 13.16 -8.61 -9.54
C VAL A 519 12.00 -7.62 -9.56
N GLY A 520 12.00 -6.59 -8.71
CA GLY A 520 10.88 -5.66 -8.61
C GLY A 520 9.67 -6.26 -7.88
N ILE A 521 8.56 -5.51 -7.85
CA ILE A 521 7.23 -6.09 -7.62
C ILE A 521 6.64 -6.29 -9.00
N LEU A 522 6.65 -7.54 -9.45
CA LEU A 522 6.31 -7.91 -10.83
C LEU A 522 4.79 -7.78 -11.04
N VAL A 523 4.32 -6.54 -11.21
CA VAL A 523 2.92 -6.20 -11.53
C VAL A 523 2.47 -7.01 -12.75
N LYS A 524 1.48 -7.89 -12.56
CA LYS A 524 0.78 -8.67 -13.61
C LYS A 524 1.64 -9.63 -14.44
N MET A 525 2.93 -9.75 -14.19
CA MET A 525 3.84 -10.51 -15.03
C MET A 525 3.92 -11.97 -14.57
N ALA A 526 2.77 -12.63 -14.71
CA ALA A 526 2.57 -14.05 -14.49
C ALA A 526 3.27 -14.95 -15.52
N GLU A 527 4.36 -14.53 -16.14
CA GLU A 527 5.19 -15.41 -16.97
C GLU A 527 6.69 -15.09 -16.86
N THR A 528 7.07 -14.14 -16.02
CA THR A 528 8.48 -13.70 -15.89
C THR A 528 9.42 -14.82 -15.49
N LEU A 529 8.90 -15.82 -14.78
CA LEU A 529 9.70 -16.91 -14.25
C LEU A 529 9.83 -18.08 -15.23
N LEU A 530 9.05 -18.10 -16.32
CA LEU A 530 9.34 -18.97 -17.45
C LEU A 530 10.68 -18.59 -18.13
N GLN A 531 11.24 -17.41 -17.79
CA GLN A 531 12.58 -16.95 -18.13
C GLN A 531 13.52 -16.72 -16.91
N ILE A 532 13.24 -17.35 -15.75
CA ILE A 532 14.32 -18.08 -15.05
C ILE A 532 14.58 -19.35 -15.89
N SER A 533 14.83 -19.19 -17.19
CA SER A 533 15.12 -20.31 -18.09
C SER A 533 16.56 -20.78 -17.94
N PHE A 534 17.33 -20.09 -17.13
CA PHE A 534 17.79 -20.49 -15.82
C PHE A 534 18.30 -19.16 -15.23
N LEU A 535 18.74 -19.11 -14.00
CA LEU A 535 19.89 -18.31 -13.62
C LEU A 535 20.81 -17.89 -14.81
N VAL A 536 20.51 -16.77 -15.46
CA VAL A 536 21.21 -16.05 -16.55
C VAL A 536 21.86 -16.86 -17.70
N MET A 537 21.16 -17.69 -18.47
CA MET A 537 21.65 -17.98 -19.84
C MET A 537 21.08 -16.98 -20.87
N LYS A 538 21.99 -16.20 -21.48
CA LYS A 538 21.87 -15.45 -22.75
C LYS A 538 20.58 -14.63 -22.97
N ILE A 539 20.50 -13.47 -22.32
CA ILE A 539 19.73 -12.31 -22.75
C ILE A 539 20.75 -11.14 -22.60
N LEU A 540 21.48 -10.60 -23.57
CA LEU A 540 21.33 -10.37 -25.02
C LEU A 540 22.74 -10.26 -25.66
N PRO A 541 22.98 -10.69 -26.91
CA PRO A 541 24.08 -10.19 -27.75
C PRO A 541 23.96 -8.68 -28.06
N ASP A 542 22.76 -8.11 -27.92
CA ASP A 542 22.42 -6.75 -28.37
C ASP A 542 22.67 -5.63 -27.33
N VAL A 543 23.15 -5.95 -26.13
CA VAL A 543 23.57 -4.93 -25.13
C VAL A 543 25.08 -4.64 -25.22
N TYR A 544 25.82 -5.38 -26.03
CA TYR A 544 27.25 -5.14 -26.27
C TYR A 544 27.56 -3.96 -27.21
N GLN A 545 26.56 -3.23 -27.71
CA GLN A 545 26.76 -2.11 -28.64
C GLN A 545 26.69 -0.70 -28.05
N LEU A 546 26.51 -0.52 -26.74
CA LEU A 546 26.28 0.83 -26.19
C LEU A 546 27.32 1.40 -25.23
N LEU A 547 28.42 0.71 -24.92
CA LEU A 547 29.47 1.26 -24.04
C LEU A 547 30.92 0.96 -24.45
N PHE A 548 31.19 0.82 -25.75
CA PHE A 548 32.55 0.97 -26.29
C PHE A 548 32.56 1.90 -27.51
N ARG A 549 32.87 3.17 -27.23
CA ARG A 549 33.93 3.88 -27.95
C ARG A 549 35.06 4.13 -26.97
#